data_AF-A0A930TZD2-F1
#
_entry.id   AF-A0A930TZD2-F1
#
_cell.length_a   1.000
_cell.length_b   1.000
_cell.length_c   1.000
_cell.angle_alpha   90.00
_cell.angle_beta   90.00
_cell.angle_gamma   90.00
#
_symmetry.space_group_name_H-M   'P 1'
#
loop_
_entity.id
_entity.type
_entity.pdbx_description
1 polymer ?
#
loop_
_entity_poly.entity_id
_entity_poly.type
_entity_poly.pdbx_seq_one_letter_code
_entity_poly.pdbx_strand_id
1 'polypeptide(L)'
;MVSFVNRLVSNQKRTARTGQDLTDAGLISPDRIAEIDETQQQFSMAVTPAMMDLIHPNNANDPIARQFIPSSDELTVLPEERADPIGDDPFTPVKGITHRYPDRVLLKPTHVCPVYCRFCFRREKVGNDGQGLSPTELETALDYIRDHNEVWEVILTGGDPMILSPERIAAIIQALDAIAHVDVIRIHTRVPVVDPERITPDMVQALKVDTPVYVVLHTNHPREFSEESRTAIARLVDAGIPMLSQSVLLKGVNDDPETMTQLMRTLIRNRIKPYYLHHGDMAKGTNHFRTTIAEGQALMEALRGRVSGLCQPTYVLDIPGGYGKVPLMPQYAVPQETDNDPHKEQSERYWVRDSWSGLQAYPPAIESGQ
;
A
#
# COMPACT_ATOMS: atom_id res chain seq x y z
N MET A 1 46.44 -4.10 -21.97
CA MET A 1 45.56 -2.97 -21.58
C MET A 1 44.09 -3.20 -21.98
N VAL A 2 43.65 -4.45 -22.10
CA VAL A 2 42.26 -4.84 -22.44
C VAL A 2 41.64 -5.70 -21.32
N SER A 3 42.41 -6.13 -20.31
CA SER A 3 41.92 -6.95 -19.19
C SER A 3 41.50 -6.14 -17.94
N PHE A 4 41.51 -4.81 -18.00
CA PHE A 4 41.11 -3.94 -16.88
C PHE A 4 39.73 -3.29 -17.08
N VAL A 5 39.19 -3.30 -18.29
CA VAL A 5 37.88 -2.69 -18.61
C VAL A 5 36.72 -3.69 -18.40
N ASN A 6 37.00 -5.00 -18.38
CA ASN A 6 35.98 -6.04 -18.14
C ASN A 6 35.74 -6.42 -16.67
N ARG A 7 36.34 -5.68 -15.71
CA ARG A 7 36.11 -5.89 -14.25
C ARG A 7 35.07 -4.93 -13.65
N LEU A 8 34.45 -4.09 -14.48
CA LEU A 8 33.37 -3.16 -14.09
C LEU A 8 31.99 -3.60 -14.62
N VAL A 9 31.85 -4.87 -15.01
CA VAL A 9 30.53 -5.49 -15.19
C VAL A 9 30.04 -5.91 -13.81
N SER A 10 29.33 -4.98 -13.18
CA SER A 10 28.30 -5.20 -12.15
C SER A 10 28.58 -6.28 -11.10
N ASN A 11 29.15 -5.89 -9.96
CA ASN A 11 28.87 -6.59 -8.70
C ASN A 11 27.44 -6.23 -8.23
N GLN A 12 26.45 -6.37 -9.13
CA GLN A 12 25.04 -6.10 -8.83
C GLN A 12 24.64 -7.12 -7.76
N LYS A 13 24.31 -6.61 -6.57
CA LYS A 13 23.70 -7.45 -5.53
C LYS A 13 22.51 -8.17 -6.18
N ARG A 14 22.32 -9.44 -5.87
CA ARG A 14 21.13 -10.20 -6.31
C ARG A 14 20.04 -10.05 -5.27
N THR A 15 18.79 -10.30 -5.63
CA THR A 15 17.69 -10.39 -4.67
C THR A 15 18.00 -11.45 -3.61
N ALA A 16 18.02 -11.07 -2.35
CA ALA A 16 18.20 -11.99 -1.23
C ALA A 16 16.92 -12.80 -1.00
N ARG A 17 17.07 -14.12 -0.86
CA ARG A 17 15.95 -15.07 -0.68
C ARG A 17 16.18 -16.05 0.47
N THR A 18 17.35 -16.06 1.09
CA THR A 18 17.71 -16.93 2.21
C THR A 18 18.37 -16.14 3.33
N GLY A 19 18.42 -16.69 4.55
CA GLY A 19 19.21 -16.11 5.63
C GLY A 19 20.68 -15.91 5.23
N GLN A 20 21.25 -16.87 4.47
CA GLN A 20 22.61 -16.76 3.95
C GLN A 20 22.79 -15.56 3.02
N ASP A 21 21.86 -15.30 2.09
CA ASP A 21 21.95 -14.13 1.20
C ASP A 21 21.95 -12.81 2.00
N LEU A 22 21.18 -12.72 3.10
CA LEU A 22 21.15 -11.55 3.97
C LEU A 22 22.46 -11.37 4.75
N THR A 23 23.07 -12.47 5.22
CA THR A 23 24.38 -12.45 5.86
C THR A 23 25.48 -12.05 4.86
N ASP A 24 25.45 -12.58 3.65
CA ASP A 24 26.40 -12.23 2.57
C ASP A 24 26.28 -10.75 2.17
N ALA A 25 25.07 -10.19 2.25
CA ALA A 25 24.81 -8.77 2.06
C ALA A 25 25.18 -7.89 3.27
N GLY A 26 25.62 -8.48 4.39
CA GLY A 26 25.99 -7.78 5.62
C GLY A 26 24.81 -7.17 6.37
N LEU A 27 23.58 -7.66 6.15
CA LEU A 27 22.36 -7.12 6.73
C LEU A 27 21.98 -7.77 8.06
N ILE A 28 22.41 -9.02 8.28
CA ILE A 28 22.21 -9.75 9.53
C ILE A 28 23.51 -10.47 9.91
N SER A 29 23.66 -10.76 11.20
CA SER A 29 24.74 -11.59 11.70
C SER A 29 24.50 -13.09 11.41
N PRO A 30 25.55 -13.93 11.24
CA PRO A 30 25.39 -15.34 10.89
C PRO A 30 24.57 -16.18 11.89
N ASP A 31 24.53 -15.79 13.16
CA ASP A 31 23.74 -16.45 14.21
C ASP A 31 22.22 -16.30 14.01
N ARG A 32 21.79 -15.32 13.21
CA ARG A 32 20.37 -15.13 12.87
C ARG A 32 19.88 -16.01 11.72
N ILE A 33 20.76 -16.69 10.99
CA ILE A 33 20.37 -17.49 9.81
C ILE A 33 19.28 -18.51 10.17
N ALA A 34 19.45 -19.24 11.28
CA ALA A 34 18.47 -20.25 11.71
C ALA A 34 17.08 -19.65 12.03
N GLU A 35 17.04 -18.47 12.68
CA GLU A 35 15.80 -17.74 12.99
C GLU A 35 15.09 -17.30 11.70
N ILE A 36 15.85 -16.78 10.75
CA ILE A 36 15.33 -16.36 9.44
C ILE A 36 14.78 -17.57 8.70
N ASP A 37 15.54 -18.65 8.61
CA ASP A 37 15.15 -19.86 7.88
C ASP A 37 13.89 -20.51 8.49
N GLU A 38 13.74 -20.52 9.83
CA GLU A 38 12.52 -20.97 10.50
C GLU A 38 11.30 -20.12 10.10
N THR A 39 11.44 -18.79 10.12
CA THR A 39 10.38 -17.87 9.71
C THR A 39 10.01 -18.06 8.23
N GLN A 40 11.00 -18.36 7.39
CA GLN A 40 10.81 -18.60 5.96
C GLN A 40 10.05 -19.90 5.64
N GLN A 41 9.99 -20.86 6.57
CA GLN A 41 9.14 -22.04 6.40
C GLN A 41 7.66 -21.68 6.36
N GLN A 42 7.25 -20.59 7.03
CA GLN A 42 5.88 -20.10 7.02
C GLN A 42 5.66 -19.01 5.97
N PHE A 43 6.61 -18.09 5.80
CA PHE A 43 6.41 -16.88 5.00
C PHE A 43 7.58 -16.57 4.09
N SER A 44 7.33 -16.53 2.78
CA SER A 44 8.34 -16.30 1.76
C SER A 44 9.13 -15.00 2.00
N MET A 45 10.39 -14.98 1.53
CA MET A 45 11.26 -13.81 1.59
C MET A 45 11.83 -13.47 0.22
N ALA A 46 11.88 -12.17 -0.05
CA ALA A 46 12.56 -11.59 -1.19
C ALA A 46 12.91 -10.15 -0.80
N VAL A 47 14.18 -9.79 -0.86
CA VAL A 47 14.65 -8.42 -0.62
C VAL A 47 15.51 -8.01 -1.80
N THR A 48 15.05 -7.03 -2.56
CA THR A 48 15.76 -6.55 -3.75
C THR A 48 17.00 -5.74 -3.36
N PRO A 49 17.98 -5.63 -4.27
CA PRO A 49 19.15 -4.76 -4.08
C PRO A 49 18.78 -3.33 -3.65
N ALA A 50 17.78 -2.74 -4.31
CA ALA A 50 17.31 -1.40 -3.99
C ALA A 50 16.87 -1.27 -2.52
N MET A 51 16.19 -2.28 -1.96
CA MET A 51 15.80 -2.26 -0.55
C MET A 51 16.95 -2.58 0.39
N MET A 52 17.84 -3.50 0.00
CA MET A 52 19.04 -3.81 0.79
C MET A 52 19.95 -2.59 0.96
N ASP A 53 20.08 -1.76 -0.08
CA ASP A 53 20.92 -0.55 -0.04
C ASP A 53 20.36 0.55 0.87
N LEU A 54 19.07 0.50 1.19
CA LEU A 54 18.42 1.44 2.12
C LEU A 54 18.50 0.98 3.57
N ILE A 55 18.80 -0.28 3.84
CA ILE A 55 18.82 -0.83 5.21
C ILE A 55 20.11 -0.40 5.92
N HIS A 56 19.98 0.10 7.15
CA HIS A 56 21.12 0.39 8.01
C HIS A 56 21.39 -0.81 8.94
N PRO A 57 22.40 -1.66 8.67
CA PRO A 57 22.58 -2.94 9.36
C PRO A 57 22.89 -2.80 10.87
N ASN A 58 23.46 -1.66 11.28
CA ASN A 58 23.80 -1.39 12.68
C ASN A 58 22.64 -0.76 13.47
N ASN A 59 21.46 -0.61 12.87
CA ASN A 59 20.27 -0.10 13.53
C ASN A 59 19.22 -1.21 13.64
N ALA A 60 19.09 -1.79 14.85
CA ALA A 60 18.10 -2.83 15.13
C ALA A 60 16.64 -2.36 14.90
N ASN A 61 16.39 -1.06 14.97
CA ASN A 61 15.08 -0.45 14.75
C ASN A 61 14.97 0.22 13.38
N ASP A 62 15.75 -0.23 12.38
CA ASP A 62 15.69 0.35 11.05
C ASP A 62 14.30 0.14 10.40
N PRO A 63 13.56 1.21 10.05
CA PRO A 63 12.19 1.10 9.54
C PRO A 63 12.11 0.47 8.15
N ILE A 64 13.21 0.40 7.39
CA ILE A 64 13.26 -0.32 6.11
C ILE A 64 13.49 -1.81 6.39
N ALA A 65 14.44 -2.15 7.26
CA ALA A 65 14.71 -3.53 7.65
C ALA A 65 13.45 -4.21 8.19
N ARG A 66 12.71 -3.54 9.09
CA ARG A 66 11.47 -4.08 9.67
C ARG A 66 10.43 -4.43 8.62
N GLN A 67 10.41 -3.76 7.46
CA GLN A 67 9.45 -4.06 6.42
C GLN A 67 9.80 -5.30 5.57
N PHE A 68 11.05 -5.75 5.56
CA PHE A 68 11.55 -6.73 4.58
C PHE A 68 12.37 -7.89 5.18
N ILE A 69 13.03 -7.70 6.31
CA ILE A 69 13.84 -8.72 6.98
C ILE A 69 12.96 -9.51 7.95
N PRO A 70 12.91 -10.86 7.84
CA PRO A 70 12.12 -11.68 8.74
C PRO A 70 12.52 -11.54 10.21
N SER A 71 11.55 -11.78 11.09
CA SER A 71 11.73 -11.83 12.53
C SER A 71 10.94 -12.98 13.15
N SER A 72 11.47 -13.57 14.23
CA SER A 72 10.75 -14.56 15.04
C SER A 72 9.43 -14.05 15.63
N ASP A 73 9.23 -12.73 15.76
CA ASP A 73 7.94 -12.14 16.17
C ASP A 73 6.78 -12.53 15.21
N GLU A 74 7.11 -12.90 13.97
CA GLU A 74 6.14 -13.37 12.98
C GLU A 74 5.63 -14.79 13.23
N LEU A 75 6.35 -15.58 14.03
CA LEU A 75 5.93 -16.93 14.41
C LEU A 75 4.87 -16.92 15.52
N THR A 76 4.67 -15.76 16.18
CA THR A 76 3.61 -15.59 17.18
C THR A 76 2.31 -15.21 16.48
N VAL A 77 1.42 -16.20 16.30
CA VAL A 77 0.10 -16.01 15.70
C VAL A 77 -0.96 -15.87 16.80
N LEU A 78 -1.75 -14.79 16.75
CA LEU A 78 -2.82 -14.53 17.74
C LEU A 78 -4.17 -15.12 17.29
N PRO A 79 -5.10 -15.45 18.23
CA PRO A 79 -6.38 -16.08 17.91
C PRO A 79 -7.29 -15.26 16.99
N GLU A 80 -7.16 -13.94 16.96
CA GLU A 80 -7.92 -13.04 16.09
C GLU A 80 -7.36 -12.94 14.66
N GLU A 81 -6.16 -13.45 14.41
CA GLU A 81 -5.55 -13.41 13.07
C GLU A 81 -6.15 -14.45 12.13
N ARG A 82 -6.13 -14.15 10.83
CA ARG A 82 -6.83 -14.91 9.78
C ARG A 82 -5.94 -15.11 8.57
N ALA A 83 -6.15 -16.21 7.85
CA ALA A 83 -5.47 -16.46 6.59
C ALA A 83 -6.00 -15.55 5.45
N ASP A 84 -7.28 -15.20 5.50
CA ASP A 84 -7.94 -14.23 4.61
C ASP A 84 -8.47 -13.05 5.43
N PRO A 85 -7.60 -12.14 5.90
CA PRO A 85 -7.95 -11.14 6.90
C PRO A 85 -8.95 -10.10 6.42
N ILE A 86 -9.03 -9.86 5.11
CA ILE A 86 -9.95 -8.90 4.51
C ILE A 86 -11.15 -9.56 3.81
N GLY A 87 -11.24 -10.89 3.80
CA GLY A 87 -12.32 -11.60 3.12
C GLY A 87 -12.29 -11.42 1.59
N ASP A 88 -11.19 -11.77 0.92
CA ASP A 88 -11.15 -11.82 -0.56
C ASP A 88 -11.81 -13.12 -1.09
N ASP A 89 -11.73 -14.23 -0.36
CA ASP A 89 -12.15 -15.55 -0.85
C ASP A 89 -13.66 -15.69 -1.03
N PRO A 90 -14.52 -15.22 -0.10
CA PRO A 90 -15.98 -15.28 -0.29
C PRO A 90 -16.48 -14.51 -1.52
N PHE A 91 -15.67 -13.59 -2.04
CA PHE A 91 -16.00 -12.72 -3.17
C PHE A 91 -15.19 -13.06 -4.42
N THR A 92 -14.69 -14.29 -4.54
CA THR A 92 -13.91 -14.77 -5.69
C THR A 92 -14.77 -15.68 -6.59
N PRO A 93 -15.55 -15.13 -7.55
CA PRO A 93 -16.46 -15.91 -8.40
C PRO A 93 -15.73 -16.79 -9.40
N VAL A 94 -14.58 -16.32 -9.90
CA VAL A 94 -13.65 -17.05 -10.76
C VAL A 94 -12.22 -16.78 -10.29
N LYS A 95 -11.30 -17.71 -10.58
CA LYS A 95 -9.89 -17.57 -10.18
C LYS A 95 -9.33 -16.24 -10.72
N GLY A 96 -8.68 -15.48 -9.85
CA GLY A 96 -8.09 -14.20 -10.21
C GLY A 96 -9.01 -13.00 -10.02
N ILE A 97 -10.33 -13.18 -9.93
CA ILE A 97 -11.27 -12.09 -9.68
C ILE A 97 -11.62 -12.00 -8.20
N THR A 98 -11.71 -10.79 -7.65
CA THR A 98 -12.47 -10.53 -6.42
C THR A 98 -13.48 -9.42 -6.69
N HIS A 99 -14.77 -9.75 -6.66
CA HIS A 99 -15.88 -8.83 -6.92
C HIS A 99 -16.68 -8.58 -5.63
N ARG A 100 -16.16 -7.68 -4.79
CA ARG A 100 -16.77 -7.32 -3.50
C ARG A 100 -17.74 -6.15 -3.61
N TYR A 101 -17.37 -5.15 -4.40
CA TYR A 101 -18.13 -3.91 -4.54
C TYR A 101 -18.95 -3.96 -5.81
N PRO A 102 -20.11 -3.27 -5.88
CA PRO A 102 -21.02 -3.39 -7.02
C PRO A 102 -20.45 -2.99 -8.38
N ASP A 103 -19.47 -2.08 -8.41
CA ASP A 103 -19.02 -1.41 -9.63
C ASP A 103 -17.55 -1.65 -9.97
N ARG A 104 -16.86 -2.51 -9.21
CA ARG A 104 -15.42 -2.71 -9.40
C ARG A 104 -14.91 -4.06 -8.93
N VAL A 105 -13.93 -4.56 -9.65
CA VAL A 105 -13.29 -5.85 -9.37
C VAL A 105 -11.79 -5.71 -9.14
N LEU A 106 -11.23 -6.64 -8.38
CA LEU A 106 -9.81 -6.90 -8.38
C LEU A 106 -9.49 -7.97 -9.43
N LEU A 107 -8.50 -7.73 -10.29
CA LEU A 107 -7.89 -8.73 -11.15
C LEU A 107 -6.50 -9.06 -10.62
N LYS A 108 -6.24 -10.33 -10.33
CA LYS A 108 -5.00 -10.84 -9.73
C LYS A 108 -4.22 -11.69 -10.73
N PRO A 109 -3.51 -11.08 -11.71
CA PRO A 109 -2.83 -11.84 -12.76
C PRO A 109 -1.60 -12.62 -12.24
N THR A 110 -1.07 -12.24 -11.08
CA THR A 110 0.11 -12.84 -10.45
C THR A 110 0.00 -12.82 -8.93
N HIS A 111 0.63 -13.80 -8.27
CA HIS A 111 0.83 -13.86 -6.83
C HIS A 111 2.31 -13.70 -6.43
N VAL A 112 3.14 -13.23 -7.35
CA VAL A 112 4.57 -12.98 -7.13
C VAL A 112 4.81 -11.49 -6.90
N CYS A 113 5.70 -11.17 -5.97
CA CYS A 113 6.19 -9.83 -5.71
C CYS A 113 7.72 -9.75 -5.88
N PRO A 114 8.30 -8.60 -6.26
CA PRO A 114 9.74 -8.41 -6.25
C PRO A 114 10.33 -8.49 -4.83
N VAL A 115 9.55 -8.06 -3.83
CA VAL A 115 9.84 -8.18 -2.40
C VAL A 115 8.62 -8.71 -1.64
N TYR A 116 8.82 -9.43 -0.54
CA TYR A 116 7.74 -9.87 0.34
C TYR A 116 7.74 -9.07 1.63
N CYS A 117 6.75 -8.18 1.77
CA CYS A 117 6.61 -7.31 2.92
C CYS A 117 6.24 -8.13 4.17
N ARG A 118 6.92 -7.92 5.29
CA ARG A 118 6.68 -8.70 6.54
C ARG A 118 5.31 -8.42 7.19
N PHE A 119 4.63 -7.38 6.72
CA PHE A 119 3.27 -7.00 7.13
C PHE A 119 2.20 -7.30 6.05
N CYS A 120 2.55 -8.05 4.99
CA CYS A 120 1.64 -8.31 3.87
C CYS A 120 0.39 -9.07 4.32
N PHE A 121 -0.80 -8.48 4.11
CA PHE A 121 -2.06 -9.15 4.47
C PHE A 121 -2.38 -10.36 3.56
N ARG A 122 -1.75 -10.46 2.38
CA ARG A 122 -1.86 -11.59 1.45
C ARG A 122 -0.74 -12.62 1.58
N ARG A 123 0.06 -12.57 2.67
CA ARG A 123 1.24 -13.44 2.86
C ARG A 123 0.98 -14.95 2.79
N GLU A 124 -0.25 -15.40 3.01
CA GLU A 124 -0.64 -16.81 2.85
C GLU A 124 -0.89 -17.20 1.38
N LYS A 125 -1.07 -16.21 0.49
CA LYS A 125 -1.39 -16.40 -0.94
C LYS A 125 -0.23 -16.04 -1.87
N VAL A 126 0.66 -15.12 -1.46
CA VAL A 126 1.80 -14.67 -2.26
C VAL A 126 3.08 -15.42 -1.88
N GLY A 127 3.95 -15.67 -2.86
CA GLY A 127 5.29 -16.23 -2.64
C GLY A 127 5.42 -17.75 -2.67
N ASN A 128 4.71 -18.49 -1.82
CA ASN A 128 4.78 -19.95 -1.80
C ASN A 128 3.94 -20.53 -2.95
N ASP A 129 4.59 -21.11 -3.96
CA ASP A 129 3.97 -21.71 -5.16
C ASP A 129 2.96 -20.81 -5.91
N GLY A 130 3.03 -19.50 -5.66
CA GLY A 130 2.09 -18.50 -6.18
C GLY A 130 2.22 -18.33 -7.68
N GLN A 131 1.66 -19.26 -8.45
CA GLN A 131 1.55 -19.14 -9.89
C GLN A 131 0.56 -18.03 -10.22
N GLY A 132 0.90 -17.20 -11.19
CA GLY A 132 -0.09 -16.31 -11.80
C GLY A 132 -1.15 -17.08 -12.56
N LEU A 133 -2.14 -16.36 -13.08
CA LEU A 133 -3.13 -16.97 -13.95
C LEU A 133 -2.42 -17.55 -15.18
N SER A 134 -2.76 -18.80 -15.52
CA SER A 134 -2.47 -19.34 -16.84
C SER A 134 -3.21 -18.52 -17.92
N PRO A 135 -2.81 -18.61 -19.21
CA PRO A 135 -3.51 -17.89 -20.27
C PRO A 135 -5.02 -18.17 -20.30
N THR A 136 -5.43 -19.43 -20.11
CA THR A 136 -6.85 -19.81 -20.06
C THR A 136 -7.57 -19.22 -18.85
N GLU A 137 -6.95 -19.24 -17.67
CA GLU A 137 -7.55 -18.67 -16.46
C GLU A 137 -7.64 -17.13 -16.54
N LEU A 138 -6.66 -16.48 -17.17
CA LEU A 138 -6.72 -15.04 -17.42
C LEU A 138 -7.86 -14.69 -18.37
N GLU A 139 -8.06 -15.46 -19.44
CA GLU A 139 -9.18 -15.25 -20.36
C GLU A 139 -10.52 -15.44 -19.65
N THR A 140 -10.66 -16.48 -18.81
CA THR A 140 -11.87 -16.67 -17.99
C THR A 140 -12.14 -15.49 -17.05
N ALA A 141 -11.09 -14.90 -16.48
CA ALA A 141 -11.24 -13.71 -15.64
C ALA A 141 -11.64 -12.46 -16.46
N LEU A 142 -11.14 -12.32 -17.69
CA LEU A 142 -11.53 -11.25 -18.61
C LEU A 142 -12.98 -11.44 -19.11
N ASP A 143 -13.39 -12.67 -19.43
CA ASP A 143 -14.77 -13.01 -19.80
C ASP A 143 -15.75 -12.63 -18.67
N TYR A 144 -15.39 -12.93 -17.43
CA TYR A 144 -16.19 -12.48 -16.28
C TYR A 144 -16.39 -10.95 -16.30
N ILE A 145 -15.34 -10.17 -16.56
CA ILE A 145 -15.46 -8.70 -16.62
C ILE A 145 -16.34 -8.26 -17.82
N ARG A 146 -16.20 -8.91 -18.98
CA ARG A 146 -17.02 -8.63 -20.17
C ARG A 146 -18.50 -8.90 -19.94
N ASP A 147 -18.83 -9.93 -19.16
CA ASP A 147 -20.21 -10.33 -18.89
C ASP A 147 -20.91 -9.49 -17.80
N HIS A 148 -20.16 -8.66 -17.05
CA HIS A 148 -20.67 -7.86 -15.93
C HIS A 148 -20.57 -6.35 -16.26
N ASN A 149 -21.59 -5.84 -16.95
CA ASN A 149 -21.65 -4.46 -17.44
C ASN A 149 -21.67 -3.39 -16.33
N GLU A 150 -21.95 -3.77 -15.09
CA GLU A 150 -21.88 -2.89 -13.92
C GLU A 150 -20.43 -2.57 -13.50
N VAL A 151 -19.45 -3.35 -13.97
CA VAL A 151 -18.03 -3.16 -13.64
C VAL A 151 -17.49 -1.93 -14.36
N TRP A 152 -17.48 -0.82 -13.64
CA TRP A 152 -16.93 0.47 -14.08
C TRP A 152 -15.40 0.52 -13.96
N GLU A 153 -14.84 -0.17 -12.96
CA GLU A 153 -13.40 -0.16 -12.69
C GLU A 153 -12.78 -1.56 -12.49
N VAL A 154 -11.60 -1.76 -13.08
CA VAL A 154 -10.77 -2.96 -12.87
C VAL A 154 -9.46 -2.60 -12.18
N ILE A 155 -9.21 -3.24 -11.03
CA ILE A 155 -8.01 -3.00 -10.21
C ILE A 155 -7.03 -4.19 -10.34
N LEU A 156 -5.91 -4.01 -11.03
CA LEU A 156 -4.82 -4.98 -11.09
C LEU A 156 -4.09 -5.01 -9.74
N THR A 157 -4.04 -6.20 -9.12
CA THR A 157 -3.39 -6.44 -7.82
C THR A 157 -2.98 -7.91 -7.69
N GLY A 158 -2.96 -8.48 -6.49
CA GLY A 158 -2.54 -9.87 -6.21
C GLY A 158 -1.23 -9.87 -5.44
N GLY A 159 -0.15 -10.29 -6.11
CA GLY A 159 1.21 -9.94 -5.72
C GLY A 159 1.51 -8.49 -6.15
N ASP A 160 2.44 -8.32 -7.08
CA ASP A 160 2.69 -7.03 -7.72
C ASP A 160 2.53 -7.13 -9.25
N PRO A 161 1.49 -6.53 -9.87
CA PRO A 161 1.27 -6.62 -11.31
C PRO A 161 2.43 -6.07 -12.15
N MET A 162 3.19 -5.09 -11.65
CA MET A 162 4.30 -4.51 -12.40
C MET A 162 5.59 -5.34 -12.32
N ILE A 163 5.55 -6.52 -11.69
CA ILE A 163 6.61 -7.53 -11.85
C ILE A 163 6.54 -8.22 -13.21
N LEU A 164 5.36 -8.20 -13.84
CA LEU A 164 5.16 -8.78 -15.18
C LEU A 164 5.99 -8.01 -16.21
N SER A 165 6.35 -8.68 -17.30
CA SER A 165 7.07 -8.01 -18.39
C SER A 165 6.18 -6.95 -19.05
N PRO A 166 6.76 -5.91 -19.69
CA PRO A 166 6.01 -4.91 -20.45
C PRO A 166 5.02 -5.52 -21.45
N GLU A 167 5.39 -6.61 -22.12
CA GLU A 167 4.54 -7.29 -23.10
C GLU A 167 3.32 -7.94 -22.43
N ARG A 168 3.51 -8.60 -21.29
CA ARG A 168 2.43 -9.30 -20.59
C ARG A 168 1.46 -8.30 -19.94
N ILE A 169 1.97 -7.21 -19.37
CA ILE A 169 1.10 -6.18 -18.81
C ILE A 169 0.36 -5.42 -19.93
N ALA A 170 1.01 -5.11 -21.07
CA ALA A 170 0.36 -4.51 -22.22
C ALA A 170 -0.82 -5.35 -22.71
N ALA A 171 -0.64 -6.67 -22.83
CA ALA A 171 -1.73 -7.57 -23.25
C ALA A 171 -2.95 -7.52 -22.33
N ILE A 172 -2.72 -7.46 -21.00
CA ILE A 172 -3.81 -7.34 -20.02
C ILE A 172 -4.51 -5.98 -20.15
N ILE A 173 -3.73 -4.89 -20.19
CA ILE A 173 -4.27 -3.53 -20.26
C ILE A 173 -5.05 -3.32 -21.56
N GLN A 174 -4.54 -3.79 -22.70
CA GLN A 174 -5.24 -3.73 -23.99
C GLN A 174 -6.53 -4.56 -24.00
N ALA A 175 -6.52 -5.74 -23.35
CA ALA A 175 -7.73 -6.56 -23.25
C ALA A 175 -8.82 -5.88 -22.42
N LEU A 176 -8.44 -5.12 -21.39
CA LEU A 176 -9.37 -4.35 -20.55
C LEU A 176 -9.86 -3.07 -21.26
N ASP A 177 -8.97 -2.36 -21.97
CA ASP A 177 -9.28 -1.18 -22.78
C ASP A 177 -10.32 -1.48 -23.88
N ALA A 178 -10.31 -2.70 -24.42
CA ALA A 178 -11.31 -3.15 -25.39
C ALA A 178 -12.72 -3.41 -24.80
N ILE A 179 -12.88 -3.40 -23.48
CA ILE A 179 -14.17 -3.64 -22.81
C ILE A 179 -14.89 -2.31 -22.64
N ALA A 180 -15.95 -2.10 -23.42
CA ALA A 180 -16.61 -0.80 -23.57
C ALA A 180 -17.15 -0.17 -22.27
N HIS A 181 -17.50 -0.96 -21.26
CA HIS A 181 -18.01 -0.46 -19.96
C HIS A 181 -16.93 -0.28 -18.90
N VAL A 182 -15.67 -0.65 -19.17
CA VAL A 182 -14.55 -0.41 -18.25
C VAL A 182 -13.98 0.98 -18.49
N ASP A 183 -14.37 1.91 -17.62
CA ASP A 183 -13.99 3.32 -17.71
C ASP A 183 -12.68 3.64 -16.98
N VAL A 184 -12.25 2.79 -16.03
CA VAL A 184 -11.02 3.01 -15.26
C VAL A 184 -10.25 1.71 -15.03
N ILE A 185 -8.94 1.78 -15.25
CA ILE A 185 -8.01 0.73 -14.87
C ILE A 185 -7.08 1.26 -13.78
N ARG A 186 -6.96 0.54 -12.67
CA ARG A 186 -6.09 0.95 -11.56
C ARG A 186 -5.08 -0.15 -11.23
N ILE A 187 -3.82 0.20 -11.07
CA ILE A 187 -2.73 -0.74 -10.80
C ILE A 187 -2.19 -0.49 -9.40
N HIS A 188 -2.30 -1.50 -8.52
CA HIS A 188 -1.68 -1.45 -7.19
C HIS A 188 -0.30 -2.08 -7.26
N THR A 189 0.74 -1.31 -6.96
CA THR A 189 2.13 -1.74 -7.10
C THR A 189 3.01 -1.14 -6.03
N ARG A 190 4.09 -1.83 -5.71
CA ARG A 190 5.21 -1.35 -4.91
C ARG A 190 6.49 -1.21 -5.74
N VAL A 191 6.54 -1.77 -6.95
CA VAL A 191 7.70 -1.81 -7.87
C VAL A 191 8.43 -0.46 -8.00
N PRO A 192 7.79 0.70 -8.18
CA PRO A 192 8.53 1.96 -8.36
C PRO A 192 9.47 2.31 -7.21
N VAL A 193 9.24 1.81 -6.00
CA VAL A 193 10.14 2.02 -4.85
C VAL A 193 11.02 0.82 -4.53
N VAL A 194 10.59 -0.42 -4.82
CA VAL A 194 11.36 -1.63 -4.45
C VAL A 194 12.18 -2.24 -5.58
N ASP A 195 11.85 -1.96 -6.83
CA ASP A 195 12.55 -2.48 -8.01
C ASP A 195 12.45 -1.45 -9.17
N PRO A 196 13.00 -0.23 -8.97
CA PRO A 196 12.76 0.92 -9.86
C PRO A 196 13.24 0.71 -11.30
N GLU A 197 14.21 -0.17 -11.53
CA GLU A 197 14.74 -0.50 -12.86
C GLU A 197 13.66 -1.11 -13.78
N ARG A 198 12.60 -1.72 -13.21
CA ARG A 198 11.46 -2.25 -13.98
C ARG A 198 10.58 -1.18 -14.61
N ILE A 199 10.67 0.07 -14.15
CA ILE A 199 9.92 1.18 -14.73
C ILE A 199 10.69 1.73 -15.93
N THR A 200 10.73 0.91 -16.98
CA THR A 200 11.34 1.21 -18.28
C THR A 200 10.41 2.05 -19.17
N PRO A 201 10.92 2.66 -20.25
CA PRO A 201 10.07 3.29 -21.26
C PRO A 201 9.01 2.32 -21.83
N ASP A 202 9.35 1.05 -22.04
CA ASP A 202 8.42 0.04 -22.55
C ASP A 202 7.31 -0.27 -21.53
N MET A 203 7.65 -0.35 -20.24
CA MET A 203 6.67 -0.50 -19.17
C MET A 203 5.70 0.70 -19.16
N VAL A 204 6.21 1.93 -19.28
CA VAL A 204 5.37 3.13 -19.34
C VAL A 204 4.48 3.11 -20.59
N GLN A 205 5.01 2.70 -21.74
CA GLN A 205 4.26 2.60 -22.98
C GLN A 205 3.16 1.53 -22.91
N ALA A 206 3.40 0.42 -22.22
CA ALA A 206 2.41 -0.64 -22.00
C ALA A 206 1.18 -0.18 -21.20
N LEU A 207 1.29 0.92 -20.45
CA LEU A 207 0.19 1.50 -19.67
C LEU A 207 -0.57 2.59 -20.42
N LYS A 208 -0.16 2.96 -21.64
CA LYS A 208 -0.81 4.01 -22.44
C LYS A 208 -1.87 3.40 -23.34
N VAL A 209 -3.12 3.55 -22.93
CA VAL A 209 -4.33 3.17 -23.66
C VAL A 209 -5.38 4.28 -23.53
N ASP A 210 -6.54 4.12 -24.18
CA ASP A 210 -7.59 5.14 -24.18
C ASP A 210 -8.32 5.20 -22.83
N THR A 211 -8.57 4.04 -22.21
CA THR A 211 -9.10 3.93 -20.85
C THR A 211 -8.10 4.50 -19.84
N PRO A 212 -8.50 5.48 -18.99
CA PRO A 212 -7.63 6.06 -17.98
C PRO A 212 -6.98 5.02 -17.04
N VAL A 213 -5.64 5.02 -17.00
CA VAL A 213 -4.84 4.18 -16.11
C VAL A 213 -4.34 4.98 -14.90
N TYR A 214 -4.65 4.52 -13.69
CA TYR A 214 -4.13 5.05 -12.43
C TYR A 214 -3.12 4.08 -11.81
N VAL A 215 -2.03 4.61 -11.24
CA VAL A 215 -1.08 3.79 -10.47
C VAL A 215 -1.16 4.17 -9.00
N VAL A 216 -1.42 3.19 -8.13
CA VAL A 216 -1.39 3.34 -6.67
C VAL A 216 -0.11 2.74 -6.13
N LEU A 217 0.82 3.63 -5.76
CA LEU A 217 2.09 3.26 -5.15
C LEU A 217 1.88 2.84 -3.69
N HIS A 218 2.32 1.64 -3.34
CA HIS A 218 2.45 1.23 -1.94
C HIS A 218 3.82 1.66 -1.38
N THR A 219 3.82 2.53 -0.37
CA THR A 219 5.04 2.92 0.34
C THR A 219 4.73 3.30 1.78
N ASN A 220 5.64 3.07 2.73
CA ASN A 220 5.40 3.31 4.15
C ASN A 220 6.39 4.25 4.82
N HIS A 221 7.53 4.54 4.21
CA HIS A 221 8.57 5.36 4.82
C HIS A 221 9.23 6.29 3.81
N PRO A 222 9.53 7.57 4.15
CA PRO A 222 10.14 8.52 3.20
C PRO A 222 11.49 8.06 2.65
N ARG A 223 12.22 7.21 3.39
CA ARG A 223 13.49 6.62 2.92
C ARG A 223 13.35 5.66 1.74
N GLU A 224 12.16 5.13 1.45
CA GLU A 224 11.91 4.27 0.28
C GLU A 224 12.08 5.02 -1.06
N PHE A 225 12.10 6.36 -1.02
CA PHE A 225 12.33 7.21 -2.19
C PHE A 225 13.83 7.45 -2.38
N SER A 226 14.54 6.48 -2.94
CA SER A 226 15.92 6.68 -3.44
C SER A 226 15.93 7.59 -4.69
N GLU A 227 17.11 7.92 -5.21
CA GLU A 227 17.20 8.67 -6.47
C GLU A 227 16.61 7.89 -7.65
N GLU A 228 16.87 6.59 -7.70
CA GLU A 228 16.34 5.65 -8.69
C GLU A 228 14.82 5.52 -8.57
N SER A 229 14.29 5.40 -7.35
CA SER A 229 12.84 5.37 -7.11
C SER A 229 12.16 6.65 -7.57
N ARG A 230 12.74 7.82 -7.27
CA ARG A 230 12.20 9.12 -7.73
C ARG A 230 12.21 9.21 -9.26
N THR A 231 13.25 8.69 -9.90
CA THR A 231 13.36 8.65 -11.37
C THR A 231 12.30 7.74 -11.99
N ALA A 232 12.10 6.55 -11.42
CA ALA A 232 11.05 5.61 -11.85
C ALA A 232 9.65 6.22 -11.70
N ILE A 233 9.37 6.86 -10.56
CA ILE A 233 8.11 7.58 -10.33
C ILE A 233 7.93 8.71 -11.32
N ALA A 234 8.97 9.53 -11.54
CA ALA A 234 8.94 10.65 -12.49
C ALA A 234 8.54 10.19 -13.89
N ARG A 235 9.05 9.06 -14.38
CA ARG A 235 8.68 8.51 -15.69
C ARG A 235 7.17 8.24 -15.83
N LEU A 236 6.53 7.72 -14.77
CA LEU A 236 5.09 7.47 -14.78
C LEU A 236 4.29 8.77 -14.82
N VAL A 237 4.60 9.71 -13.90
CA VAL A 237 3.84 10.98 -13.82
C VAL A 237 4.11 11.90 -15.03
N ASP A 238 5.33 11.93 -15.58
CA ASP A 238 5.68 12.71 -16.78
C ASP A 238 5.04 12.14 -18.04
N ALA A 239 4.69 10.85 -18.04
CA ALA A 239 3.91 10.22 -19.10
C ALA A 239 2.40 10.52 -19.00
N GLY A 240 1.97 11.29 -18.00
CA GLY A 240 0.58 11.66 -17.77
C GLY A 240 -0.22 10.67 -16.94
N ILE A 241 0.41 9.64 -16.37
CA ILE A 241 -0.26 8.62 -15.54
C ILE A 241 -0.49 9.18 -14.14
N PRO A 242 -1.74 9.39 -13.70
CA PRO A 242 -2.01 9.88 -12.34
C PRO A 242 -1.57 8.87 -11.29
N MET A 243 -0.84 9.34 -10.29
CA MET A 243 -0.38 8.49 -9.19
C MET A 243 -1.05 8.83 -7.87
N LEU A 244 -1.52 7.78 -7.21
CA LEU A 244 -2.03 7.79 -5.84
C LEU A 244 -1.08 6.98 -4.95
N SER A 245 -1.23 7.05 -3.63
CA SER A 245 -0.51 6.14 -2.73
C SER A 245 -1.39 5.47 -1.69
N GLN A 246 -0.97 4.26 -1.33
CA GLN A 246 -1.44 3.55 -0.16
C GLN A 246 -0.26 3.31 0.78
N SER A 247 -0.48 3.55 2.06
CA SER A 247 0.44 3.22 3.15
C SER A 247 -0.30 2.36 4.16
N VAL A 248 0.40 1.57 4.94
CA VAL A 248 -0.13 0.87 6.12
C VAL A 248 0.47 1.54 7.34
N LEU A 249 -0.36 1.79 8.36
CA LEU A 249 0.11 2.27 9.66
C LEU A 249 0.79 1.10 10.38
N LEU A 250 2.10 1.22 10.55
CA LEU A 250 2.97 0.16 11.04
C LEU A 250 3.73 0.66 12.26
N LYS A 251 3.50 0.00 13.39
CA LYS A 251 4.19 0.25 14.66
C LYS A 251 5.70 0.20 14.45
N GLY A 252 6.45 1.21 14.88
CA GLY A 252 7.89 1.37 14.73
C GLY A 252 8.40 1.48 13.29
N VAL A 253 7.55 1.92 12.36
CA VAL A 253 7.94 2.26 10.98
C VAL A 253 7.44 3.66 10.64
N ASN A 254 6.14 3.93 10.81
CA ASN A 254 5.54 5.22 10.45
C ASN A 254 4.41 5.64 11.41
N ASP A 255 4.38 5.07 12.60
CA ASP A 255 3.38 5.31 13.64
C ASP A 255 3.60 6.60 14.44
N ASP A 256 4.55 7.44 14.04
CA ASP A 256 4.77 8.76 14.64
C ASP A 256 4.43 9.92 13.68
N PRO A 257 3.94 11.06 14.20
CA PRO A 257 3.54 12.21 13.39
C PRO A 257 4.63 12.84 12.53
N GLU A 258 5.90 12.74 12.94
CA GLU A 258 7.02 13.36 12.21
C GLU A 258 7.35 12.55 10.96
N THR A 259 7.56 11.24 11.10
CA THR A 259 7.78 10.33 9.98
C THR A 259 6.62 10.36 9.00
N MET A 260 5.38 10.32 9.51
CA MET A 260 4.20 10.38 8.66
C MET A 260 4.08 11.74 7.93
N THR A 261 4.40 12.85 8.58
CA THR A 261 4.48 14.18 7.92
C THR A 261 5.50 14.17 6.78
N GLN A 262 6.68 13.60 7.01
CA GLN A 262 7.72 13.50 6.00
C GLN A 262 7.32 12.60 4.84
N LEU A 263 6.68 11.46 5.10
CA LEU A 263 6.14 10.57 4.06
C LEU A 263 5.12 11.30 3.17
N MET A 264 4.11 11.93 3.79
CA MET A 264 3.03 12.60 3.06
C MET A 264 3.56 13.77 2.20
N ARG A 265 4.51 14.55 2.72
CA ARG A 265 5.17 15.61 1.93
C ARG A 265 6.05 15.03 0.83
N THR A 266 6.74 13.92 1.06
CA THR A 266 7.57 13.24 0.06
C THR A 266 6.73 12.73 -1.11
N LEU A 267 5.56 12.15 -0.82
CA LEU A 267 4.58 11.74 -1.83
C LEU A 267 4.17 12.91 -2.73
N ILE A 268 3.72 14.02 -2.12
CA ILE A 268 3.30 15.21 -2.88
C ILE A 268 4.43 15.84 -3.69
N ARG A 269 5.67 15.89 -3.15
CA ARG A 269 6.84 16.38 -3.91
C ARG A 269 7.12 15.55 -5.17
N ASN A 270 6.76 14.28 -5.16
CA ASN A 270 6.88 13.37 -6.31
C ASN A 270 5.58 13.27 -7.14
N ARG A 271 4.63 14.19 -6.96
CA ARG A 271 3.33 14.24 -7.66
C ARG A 271 2.46 13.00 -7.44
N ILE A 272 2.59 12.37 -6.27
CA ILE A 272 1.76 11.26 -5.84
C ILE A 272 0.79 11.76 -4.77
N LYS A 273 -0.51 11.61 -4.99
CA LYS A 273 -1.54 12.01 -4.01
C LYS A 273 -1.67 10.95 -2.91
N PRO A 274 -1.45 11.30 -1.62
CA PRO A 274 -1.84 10.42 -0.52
C PRO A 274 -3.32 10.07 -0.60
N TYR A 275 -3.60 8.79 -0.78
CA TYR A 275 -4.96 8.27 -0.94
C TYR A 275 -5.41 7.52 0.32
N TYR A 276 -4.79 6.38 0.64
CA TYR A 276 -5.13 5.63 1.85
C TYR A 276 -3.96 5.47 2.82
N LEU A 277 -4.28 5.63 4.10
CA LEU A 277 -3.53 5.04 5.20
C LEU A 277 -4.37 3.87 5.73
N HIS A 278 -3.90 2.65 5.59
CA HIS A 278 -4.57 1.46 6.06
C HIS A 278 -4.24 1.21 7.52
N HIS A 279 -5.25 0.90 8.32
CA HIS A 279 -5.05 0.20 9.59
C HIS A 279 -4.51 -1.20 9.29
N GLY A 280 -3.65 -1.72 10.17
CA GLY A 280 -3.05 -3.03 9.99
C GLY A 280 -4.09 -4.16 10.01
N ASP A 281 -4.16 -4.92 8.92
CA ASP A 281 -5.05 -6.07 8.81
C ASP A 281 -4.63 -7.20 9.78
N MET A 282 -5.60 -8.03 10.18
CA MET A 282 -5.40 -9.16 11.09
C MET A 282 -4.81 -10.40 10.38
N ALA A 283 -3.75 -10.21 9.61
CA ALA A 283 -3.02 -11.31 8.97
C ALA A 283 -2.21 -12.10 10.01
N LYS A 284 -1.95 -13.39 9.74
CA LYS A 284 -1.15 -14.22 10.65
C LYS A 284 0.26 -13.64 10.86
N GLY A 285 0.70 -13.59 12.11
CA GLY A 285 2.06 -13.22 12.44
C GLY A 285 2.39 -11.76 12.14
N THR A 286 1.39 -10.87 12.09
CA THR A 286 1.63 -9.42 11.87
C THR A 286 1.30 -8.57 13.10
N ASN A 287 0.90 -9.18 14.22
CA ASN A 287 0.51 -8.48 15.45
C ASN A 287 1.54 -7.45 15.94
N HIS A 288 2.84 -7.72 15.81
CA HIS A 288 3.91 -6.82 16.24
C HIS A 288 4.02 -5.53 15.42
N PHE A 289 3.36 -5.46 14.25
CA PHE A 289 3.20 -4.23 13.46
C PHE A 289 1.92 -3.45 13.78
N ARG A 290 0.95 -4.07 14.45
CA ARG A 290 -0.36 -3.44 14.64
C ARG A 290 -0.29 -2.31 15.67
N THR A 291 -0.99 -1.22 15.35
CA THR A 291 -1.35 -0.16 16.29
C THR A 291 -2.79 -0.37 16.74
N THR A 292 -3.23 0.40 17.71
CA THR A 292 -4.65 0.55 18.05
C THR A 292 -5.33 1.54 17.11
N ILE A 293 -6.67 1.47 17.03
CA ILE A 293 -7.48 2.46 16.31
C ILE A 293 -7.27 3.85 16.90
N ALA A 294 -7.22 3.96 18.23
CA ALA A 294 -7.02 5.21 18.95
C ALA A 294 -5.68 5.88 18.58
N GLU A 295 -4.59 5.11 18.50
CA GLU A 295 -3.29 5.62 18.05
C GLU A 295 -3.34 6.13 16.61
N GLY A 296 -4.01 5.41 15.70
CA GLY A 296 -4.18 5.86 14.32
C GLY A 296 -5.03 7.13 14.20
N GLN A 297 -6.11 7.25 14.99
CA GLN A 297 -6.91 8.47 15.07
C GLN A 297 -6.10 9.64 15.64
N ALA A 298 -5.34 9.42 16.70
CA ALA A 298 -4.45 10.43 17.27
C ALA A 298 -3.38 10.89 16.26
N LEU A 299 -2.83 9.98 15.47
CA LEU A 299 -1.91 10.30 14.38
C LEU A 299 -2.58 11.18 13.31
N MET A 300 -3.78 10.81 12.87
CA MET A 300 -4.54 11.59 11.88
C MET A 300 -4.91 12.98 12.41
N GLU A 301 -5.22 13.08 13.70
CA GLU A 301 -5.43 14.37 14.36
C GLU A 301 -4.15 15.21 14.38
N ALA A 302 -3.01 14.61 14.74
CA ALA A 302 -1.73 15.30 14.74
C ALA A 302 -1.30 15.77 13.35
N LEU A 303 -1.65 15.05 12.28
CA LEU A 303 -1.40 15.48 10.90
C LEU A 303 -2.29 16.65 10.49
N ARG A 304 -3.51 16.75 11.03
CA ARG A 304 -4.40 17.89 10.79
C ARG A 304 -3.73 19.14 11.35
N GLY A 305 -3.42 20.09 10.48
CA GLY A 305 -2.72 21.34 10.81
C GLY A 305 -1.19 21.33 10.62
N ARG A 306 -0.54 20.15 10.54
CA ARG A 306 0.89 20.04 10.20
C ARG A 306 1.15 20.05 8.69
N VAL A 307 0.23 19.49 7.92
CA VAL A 307 0.33 19.37 6.47
C VAL A 307 -0.93 19.86 5.77
N SER A 308 -0.77 20.32 4.53
CA SER A 308 -1.89 20.80 3.71
C SER A 308 -2.90 19.70 3.40
N GLY A 309 -4.11 20.08 2.97
CA GLY A 309 -5.16 19.13 2.56
C GLY A 309 -4.71 18.16 1.46
N LEU A 310 -3.79 18.57 0.59
CA LEU A 310 -3.19 17.69 -0.43
C LEU A 310 -2.47 16.49 0.21
N CYS A 311 -1.81 16.69 1.35
CA CYS A 311 -1.05 15.67 2.05
C CYS A 311 -1.92 14.75 2.92
N GLN A 312 -3.23 15.03 3.07
CA GLN A 312 -4.10 14.26 3.96
C GLN A 312 -4.58 12.97 3.25
N PRO A 313 -4.23 11.77 3.75
CA PRO A 313 -4.86 10.54 3.31
C PRO A 313 -6.21 10.33 4.02
N THR A 314 -7.02 9.40 3.52
CA THR A 314 -8.10 8.82 4.31
C THR A 314 -7.54 7.64 5.11
N TYR A 315 -7.69 7.67 6.43
CA TYR A 315 -7.34 6.55 7.29
C TYR A 315 -8.49 5.53 7.30
N VAL A 316 -8.22 4.29 6.91
CA VAL A 316 -9.26 3.27 6.67
C VAL A 316 -8.96 1.95 7.36
N LEU A 317 -10.02 1.28 7.79
CA LEU A 317 -10.01 -0.12 8.23
C LEU A 317 -10.74 -0.97 7.19
N ASP A 318 -10.12 -2.04 6.71
CA ASP A 318 -10.85 -3.09 5.98
C ASP A 318 -11.49 -4.01 7.01
N ILE A 319 -12.82 -4.05 7.04
CA ILE A 319 -13.55 -4.81 8.06
C ILE A 319 -13.40 -6.31 7.74
N PRO A 320 -12.91 -7.13 8.70
CA PRO A 320 -12.78 -8.57 8.49
C PRO A 320 -14.07 -9.23 8.02
N GLY A 321 -13.94 -10.18 7.08
CA GLY A 321 -15.10 -10.82 6.44
C GLY A 321 -15.56 -10.15 5.15
N GLY A 322 -14.87 -9.12 4.68
CA GLY A 322 -15.10 -8.52 3.36
C GLY A 322 -16.24 -7.50 3.32
N TYR A 323 -16.53 -6.83 4.44
CA TYR A 323 -17.48 -5.71 4.47
C TYR A 323 -16.90 -4.40 3.91
N GLY A 324 -15.62 -4.42 3.50
CA GLY A 324 -14.98 -3.32 2.81
C GLY A 324 -14.34 -2.30 3.74
N LYS A 325 -13.89 -1.20 3.14
CA LYS A 325 -13.05 -0.18 3.77
C LYS A 325 -13.91 0.92 4.38
N VAL A 326 -13.75 1.18 5.67
CA VAL A 326 -14.46 2.24 6.38
C VAL A 326 -13.47 3.28 6.91
N PRO A 327 -13.71 4.59 6.69
CA PRO A 327 -12.89 5.65 7.25
C PRO A 327 -12.94 5.70 8.79
N LEU A 328 -11.78 5.82 9.43
CA LEU A 328 -11.61 5.96 10.88
C LEU A 328 -11.10 7.35 11.25
N MET A 329 -11.69 8.40 10.67
CA MET A 329 -11.20 9.77 10.89
C MET A 329 -11.48 10.26 12.33
N PRO A 330 -10.67 11.21 12.86
CA PRO A 330 -10.97 11.85 14.13
C PRO A 330 -12.30 12.60 14.08
N GLN A 331 -13.02 12.59 15.19
CA GLN A 331 -14.21 13.43 15.36
C GLN A 331 -13.78 14.85 15.71
N TYR A 332 -14.18 15.82 14.88
CA TYR A 332 -13.88 17.23 15.11
C TYR A 332 -15.10 18.01 15.62
N ALA A 333 -16.32 17.51 15.46
CA ALA A 333 -17.54 18.18 15.93
C ALA A 333 -18.23 17.36 17.02
N VAL A 334 -18.53 18.00 18.14
CA VAL A 334 -19.27 17.43 19.28
C VAL A 334 -20.51 18.30 19.53
N PRO A 335 -21.72 17.73 19.68
CA PRO A 335 -22.91 18.51 20.00
C PRO A 335 -22.73 19.33 21.29
N GLN A 336 -23.22 20.57 21.30
CA GLN A 336 -23.37 21.33 22.54
C GLN A 336 -24.61 20.82 23.29
N GLU A 337 -24.53 20.75 24.62
CA GLU A 337 -25.72 20.50 25.44
C GLU A 337 -26.74 21.62 25.18
N THR A 338 -27.93 21.25 24.68
CA THR A 338 -29.03 22.20 24.51
C THR A 338 -29.79 22.34 25.84
N ASP A 339 -30.08 23.57 26.21
CA ASP A 339 -31.00 23.89 27.29
C ASP A 339 -32.38 23.27 26.97
N ASN A 340 -32.93 22.42 27.86
CA ASN A 340 -34.19 21.68 27.67
C ASN A 340 -35.44 22.58 27.77
N ASP A 341 -35.33 23.84 27.34
CA ASP A 341 -36.43 24.80 27.34
C ASP A 341 -37.34 24.53 26.12
N PRO A 342 -38.58 24.04 26.33
CA PRO A 342 -39.51 23.72 25.25
C PRO A 342 -40.00 24.96 24.48
N HIS A 343 -39.64 26.17 24.92
CA HIS A 343 -40.01 27.43 24.27
C HIS A 343 -38.90 28.05 23.41
N LYS A 344 -37.69 27.46 23.35
CA LYS A 344 -36.59 27.92 22.49
C LYS A 344 -36.51 27.07 21.22
N GLU A 345 -36.36 27.74 20.08
CA GLU A 345 -36.04 27.09 18.81
C GLU A 345 -34.64 26.46 18.95
N GLN A 346 -34.57 25.12 18.93
CA GLN A 346 -33.32 24.38 19.08
C GLN A 346 -32.53 24.45 17.77
N SER A 347 -31.69 25.47 17.61
CA SER A 347 -30.64 25.42 16.60
C SER A 347 -29.59 24.38 17.02
N GLU A 348 -29.33 23.37 16.20
CA GLU A 348 -28.24 22.42 16.45
C GLU A 348 -26.90 23.18 16.56
N ARG A 349 -26.25 23.08 17.72
CA ARG A 349 -24.97 23.72 18.00
C ARG A 349 -23.90 22.68 18.28
N TYR A 350 -22.67 22.97 17.85
CA TYR A 350 -21.52 22.10 18.00
C TYR A 350 -20.33 22.85 18.60
N TRP A 351 -19.51 22.13 19.35
CA TRP A 351 -18.10 22.46 19.58
C TRP A 351 -17.27 21.80 18.48
N VAL A 352 -16.64 22.61 17.64
CA VAL A 352 -15.76 22.18 16.56
C VAL A 352 -14.32 22.38 16.98
N ARG A 353 -13.58 21.29 17.09
CA ARG A 353 -12.15 21.28 17.42
C ARG A 353 -11.33 21.63 16.20
N ASP A 354 -10.46 22.62 16.33
CA ASP A 354 -9.43 22.94 15.36
C ASP A 354 -8.02 22.60 15.89
N SER A 355 -7.03 22.54 15.00
CA SER A 355 -5.67 22.09 15.31
C SER A 355 -4.80 23.14 16.02
N TRP A 356 -5.25 24.37 16.21
CA TRP A 356 -4.46 25.49 16.70
C TRP A 356 -5.08 26.19 17.92
N SER A 357 -6.38 26.48 17.89
CA SER A 357 -7.09 27.33 18.85
C SER A 357 -8.06 26.59 19.78
N GLY A 358 -8.22 25.28 19.64
CA GLY A 358 -9.04 24.46 20.54
C GLY A 358 -10.47 24.28 20.02
N LEU A 359 -11.48 24.48 20.89
CA LEU A 359 -12.90 24.30 20.55
C LEU A 359 -13.53 25.63 20.14
N GLN A 360 -14.20 25.63 19.00
CA GLN A 360 -14.94 26.76 18.44
C GLN A 360 -16.43 26.44 18.42
N ALA A 361 -17.29 27.39 18.80
CA ALA A 361 -18.74 27.21 18.67
C ALA A 361 -19.17 27.30 17.20
N TYR A 362 -20.03 26.39 16.75
CA TYR A 362 -20.61 26.41 15.41
C TYR A 362 -22.13 26.09 15.45
N PRO A 363 -23.00 26.90 14.80
CA PRO A 363 -22.66 28.21 14.22
C PRO A 363 -22.11 29.16 15.30
N PRO A 364 -21.28 30.15 14.91
CA PRO A 364 -20.78 31.14 15.86
C PRO A 364 -21.96 31.86 16.53
N ALA A 365 -21.78 32.30 17.78
CA ALA A 365 -22.79 33.10 18.46
C ALA A 365 -23.08 34.36 17.63
N ILE A 366 -24.36 34.68 17.46
CA ILE A 366 -24.76 35.95 16.85
C ILE A 366 -24.34 37.04 17.84
N GLU A 367 -23.33 37.84 17.47
CA GLU A 367 -22.98 39.04 18.24
C GLU A 367 -24.19 39.97 18.23
N SER A 368 -24.83 40.14 19.39
CA SER A 368 -25.94 41.08 19.54
C SER A 368 -25.40 42.51 19.50
N GLY A 369 -25.25 43.09 18.31
CA GLY A 369 -24.95 44.52 18.16
C GLY A 369 -24.32 44.92 16.82
N GLN A 370 -25.17 45.22 15.83
CA GLN A 370 -25.00 46.38 14.96
C GLN A 370 -26.32 47.14 14.89
#